data_AF-A0A9E5UV38-F1
#
_entry.id   AF-A0A9E5UV38-F1
#
_cell.length_a   1.000
_cell.length_b   1.000
_cell.length_c   1.000
_cell.angle_alpha   90.00
_cell.angle_beta   90.00
_cell.angle_gamma   90.00
#
_symmetry.space_group_name_H-M   'P 1'
#
loop_
_entity.id
_entity.type
_entity.pdbx_description
1 polymer ?
#
loop_
_entity_poly.entity_id
_entity_poly.type
_entity_poly.pdbx_seq_one_letter_code
_entity_poly.pdbx_strand_id
1 'polypeptide(L)'
;MTNGLSLSAYLYRTAQTVGAFVTGTKQVRLTAFNREGKVIAQSDTGARQYVQEQRQTVDPLPQRKLELTAGGIARVEFASDAPFTMDDFFCG
;
A
#
# COMPACT_ATOMS: atom_id res chain seq x y z
N MET A 1 -17.57 -12.03 -3.86
CA MET A 1 -16.95 -11.05 -2.96
C MET A 1 -15.48 -11.44 -2.87
N THR A 2 -14.61 -10.77 -3.62
CA THR A 2 -13.17 -11.03 -3.56
C THR A 2 -12.67 -10.49 -2.23
N ASN A 3 -12.25 -11.39 -1.33
CA ASN A 3 -11.49 -11.01 -0.14
C ASN A 3 -10.17 -10.41 -0.62
N GLY A 4 -10.12 -9.08 -0.75
CA GLY A 4 -8.88 -8.38 -1.07
C GLY A 4 -7.82 -8.71 -0.03
N LEU A 5 -6.57 -8.88 -0.47
CA LEU A 5 -5.46 -9.08 0.45
C LEU A 5 -5.13 -7.72 1.06
N SER A 6 -5.17 -7.63 2.39
CA SER A 6 -4.84 -6.41 3.10
C SER A 6 -3.83 -6.65 4.22
N LEU A 7 -2.96 -5.67 4.43
CA LEU A 7 -2.00 -5.59 5.52
C LEU A 7 -2.24 -4.29 6.27
N SER A 8 -2.45 -4.37 7.58
CA SER A 8 -2.62 -3.20 8.44
C SER A 8 -1.41 -3.01 9.35
N ALA A 9 -0.98 -1.76 9.52
CA ALA A 9 0.03 -1.39 10.51
C ALA A 9 -0.56 -0.36 11.48
N TYR A 10 -0.33 -0.58 12.78
CA TYR A 10 -0.77 0.30 13.87
C TYR A 10 0.43 1.01 14.47
N LEU A 11 0.33 2.32 14.62
CA LEU A 11 1.43 3.15 15.09
C LEU A 11 1.21 3.52 16.56
N TYR A 12 2.20 3.23 17.40
CA TYR A 12 2.17 3.56 18.83
C TYR A 12 2.07 5.08 19.07
N ARG A 13 2.73 5.88 18.22
CA ARG A 13 2.58 7.33 18.13
C ARG A 13 2.08 7.69 16.75
N THR A 14 1.35 8.79 16.65
CA THR A 14 0.89 9.24 15.34
C THR A 14 2.06 9.68 14.47
N ALA A 15 2.07 9.27 13.21
CA ALA A 15 3.03 9.71 12.20
C ALA A 15 2.46 10.84 11.33
N GLN A 16 3.34 11.56 10.64
CA GLN A 16 2.99 12.49 9.57
C GLN A 16 3.19 11.87 8.19
N THR A 17 4.13 10.93 8.07
CA THR A 17 4.42 10.24 6.81
C THR A 17 4.48 8.74 7.08
N VAL A 18 3.86 7.97 6.18
CA VAL A 18 3.96 6.51 6.19
C VAL A 18 4.08 6.03 4.76
N GLY A 19 4.93 5.03 4.55
CA GLY A 19 5.04 4.36 3.27
C GLY A 19 5.76 3.05 3.35
N ALA A 20 5.82 2.41 2.19
CA ALA A 20 6.61 1.20 1.96
C ALA A 20 6.95 1.11 0.49
N PHE A 21 7.88 0.23 0.16
CA PHE A 21 8.07 -0.22 -1.20
C PHE A 21 7.18 -1.44 -1.44
N VAL A 22 6.41 -1.43 -2.54
CA VAL A 22 5.45 -2.49 -2.83
C VAL A 22 5.68 -3.04 -4.23
N THR A 23 5.47 -4.35 -4.36
CA THR A 23 5.58 -5.06 -5.63
C THR A 23 4.32 -5.90 -5.81
N GLY A 24 3.61 -5.72 -6.92
CA GLY A 24 2.36 -6.44 -7.17
C GLY A 24 1.96 -6.42 -8.64
N THR A 25 1.11 -7.38 -9.03
CA THR A 25 0.58 -7.48 -10.40
C THR A 25 -0.64 -6.58 -10.63
N LYS A 26 -1.25 -6.09 -9.53
CA LYS A 26 -2.35 -5.13 -9.52
C LYS A 26 -2.01 -3.94 -8.65
N GLN A 27 -2.84 -2.91 -8.75
CA GLN A 27 -2.75 -1.70 -7.94
C GLN A 27 -2.80 -2.04 -6.45
N VAL A 28 -1.87 -1.46 -5.69
CA VAL A 28 -1.88 -1.49 -4.23
C VAL A 28 -2.33 -0.11 -3.74
N ARG A 29 -3.35 -0.09 -2.89
CA ARG A 29 -3.86 1.11 -2.21
C ARG A 29 -3.28 1.19 -0.82
N LEU A 30 -2.84 2.37 -0.43
CA LEU A 30 -2.45 2.73 0.93
C LEU A 30 -3.47 3.72 1.50
N THR A 31 -4.15 3.34 2.56
CA THR A 31 -5.13 4.16 3.28
C THR A 31 -4.62 4.49 4.67
N ALA A 32 -4.63 5.77 5.05
CA ALA A 32 -4.32 6.21 6.41
C ALA A 32 -5.58 6.54 7.20
N PHE A 33 -5.54 6.19 8.48
CA PHE A 33 -6.59 6.42 9.45
C PHE A 33 -6.07 7.19 10.67
N ASN A 34 -6.91 8.05 11.23
CA ASN A 34 -6.67 8.67 12.54
C ASN A 34 -6.97 7.67 13.69
N ARG A 35 -6.80 8.10 14.94
CA ARG A 35 -7.07 7.28 16.13
C ARG A 35 -8.53 6.82 16.28
N GLU A 36 -9.46 7.54 15.66
CA GLU A 36 -10.88 7.23 15.69
C GLU A 36 -11.26 6.23 14.58
N GLY A 37 -10.30 5.82 13.74
CA GLY A 37 -10.55 4.94 12.60
C GLY A 37 -11.11 5.66 11.37
N LYS A 38 -11.11 6.99 11.35
CA LYS A 38 -11.53 7.79 10.19
C LYS A 38 -10.40 7.87 9.15
N VAL A 39 -10.73 7.65 7.88
CA VAL A 39 -9.80 7.85 6.76
C VAL A 39 -9.39 9.32 6.69
N ILE A 40 -8.09 9.58 6.68
CA ILE A 40 -7.51 10.93 6.59
C ILE A 40 -6.73 11.17 5.29
N ALA A 41 -6.25 10.11 4.63
CA ALA A 41 -5.58 10.19 3.35
C ALA A 41 -5.54 8.83 2.66
N GLN A 42 -5.41 8.85 1.34
CA GLN A 42 -5.26 7.66 0.50
C GLN A 42 -4.25 7.93 -0.62
N SER A 43 -3.49 6.92 -0.98
CA SER A 43 -2.53 6.92 -2.08
C SER A 43 -2.59 5.56 -2.76
N ASP A 44 -2.31 5.51 -4.06
CA ASP A 44 -2.31 4.28 -4.84
C ASP A 44 -1.01 4.19 -5.64
N THR A 45 -0.51 2.98 -5.89
CA THR A 45 0.61 2.78 -6.81
C THR A 45 0.20 3.27 -8.21
N GLY A 46 0.68 4.44 -8.61
CA GLY A 46 0.44 4.98 -9.94
C GLY A 46 1.03 4.07 -11.02
N ALA A 47 0.22 3.23 -11.65
CA ALA A 47 0.16 3.04 -13.10
C ALA A 47 -0.77 1.87 -13.46
N ARG A 48 -1.57 2.12 -14.49
CA ARG A 48 -2.45 1.22 -15.25
C ARG A 48 -1.70 0.11 -16.02
N GLN A 49 -0.51 -0.31 -15.60
CA GLN A 49 0.17 -1.44 -16.21
C GLN A 49 -0.29 -2.71 -15.51
N TYR A 50 -1.45 -3.18 -15.96
CA TYR A 50 -1.83 -4.57 -15.82
C TYR A 50 -0.73 -5.42 -16.47
N VAL A 51 0.05 -6.14 -15.67
CA VAL A 51 0.86 -7.23 -16.22
C VAL A 51 -0.14 -8.31 -16.59
N GLN A 52 -0.55 -8.30 -17.85
CA GLN A 52 -1.39 -9.34 -18.42
C GLN A 52 -0.67 -10.67 -18.19
N GLU A 53 -1.38 -11.68 -17.67
CA GLU A 53 -0.88 -13.04 -17.43
C GLU A 53 -0.48 -13.72 -18.76
N GLN A 54 0.56 -13.21 -19.43
CA GLN A 54 1.20 -13.88 -20.54
C GLN A 54 2.38 -14.66 -19.97
N ARG A 55 2.38 -15.95 -20.28
CA ARG A 55 3.42 -16.94 -19.93
C ARG A 55 4.76 -16.60 -20.59
N GLN A 56 5.36 -15.47 -20.21
CA GLN A 56 6.74 -15.13 -20.50
C GLN A 56 7.35 -14.72 -19.17
N THR A 57 8.46 -15.37 -18.86
CA THR A 57 9.38 -15.11 -17.75
C THR A 57 9.32 -13.63 -17.33
N VAL A 58 8.64 -13.39 -16.21
CA VAL A 58 8.38 -12.05 -15.69
C VAL A 58 9.73 -11.51 -15.22
N ASP A 59 10.27 -10.52 -15.93
CA ASP A 59 11.24 -9.57 -15.35
C ASP A 59 10.75 -9.18 -13.94
N PRO A 60 11.63 -8.95 -12.94
CA PRO A 60 11.17 -8.65 -11.60
C PRO A 60 10.15 -7.51 -11.64
N LEU A 61 8.94 -7.78 -11.13
CA LEU A 61 7.85 -6.80 -11.09
C LEU A 61 8.41 -5.50 -10.49
N PRO A 62 8.13 -4.33 -11.09
CA PRO A 62 8.74 -3.10 -10.66
C PRO A 62 8.30 -2.79 -9.23
N GLN A 63 9.26 -2.67 -8.33
CA GLN A 63 9.01 -2.19 -6.99
C GLN A 63 8.67 -0.69 -7.05
N ARG A 64 7.61 -0.28 -6.36
CA ARG A 64 7.13 1.10 -6.35
C ARG A 64 7.09 1.63 -4.92
N LYS A 65 7.60 2.85 -4.72
CA LYS A 65 7.42 3.55 -3.45
C LYS A 65 5.97 4.02 -3.35
N LEU A 66 5.26 3.54 -2.34
CA LEU A 66 3.91 3.98 -2.00
C LEU A 66 3.96 4.69 -0.66
N GLU A 67 3.76 6.00 -0.70
CA GLU A 67 3.89 6.88 0.46
C GLU A 67 2.68 7.81 0.53
N LEU A 68 2.32 8.18 1.76
CA LEU A 68 1.33 9.19 2.05
C LEU A 68 1.86 10.15 3.12
N THR A 69 1.45 11.42 3.05
CA THR A 69 1.71 12.40 4.10
C THR A 69 0.39 12.99 4.56
N ALA A 70 0.08 12.85 5.86
CA ALA A 70 -1.12 13.34 6.51
C ALA A 70 -0.87 13.53 8.01
N GLY A 71 -1.47 14.55 8.62
CA GLY A 71 -1.35 14.76 10.05
C GLY A 71 -2.15 13.73 10.86
N GLY A 72 -1.51 13.11 11.86
CA GLY A 72 -2.22 12.29 12.85
C GLY A 72 -2.48 10.84 12.42
N ILE A 73 -1.64 10.25 11.58
CA ILE A 73 -1.77 8.86 11.13
C ILE A 73 -1.56 7.92 12.31
N ALA A 74 -2.59 7.16 12.69
CA ALA A 74 -2.53 6.18 13.78
C ALA A 74 -2.54 4.74 13.26
N ARG A 75 -3.12 4.53 12.07
CA ARG A 75 -3.16 3.22 11.40
C ARG A 75 -3.03 3.45 9.90
N VAL A 76 -2.40 2.50 9.21
CA VAL A 76 -2.47 2.41 7.76
C VAL A 76 -2.92 1.03 7.32
N GLU A 77 -3.48 0.95 6.11
CA GLU A 77 -3.85 -0.29 5.44
C GLU A 77 -3.33 -0.28 4.00
N PHE A 78 -2.57 -1.30 3.64
CA PHE A 78 -2.21 -1.62 2.27
C PHE A 78 -3.16 -2.69 1.75
N ALA A 79 -3.82 -2.48 0.61
CA ALA A 79 -4.81 -3.41 0.07
C ALA A 79 -4.68 -3.58 -1.44
N SER A 80 -4.90 -4.80 -1.94
CA SER A 80 -4.95 -5.11 -3.37
C SER A 80 -5.87 -6.29 -3.70
N ASP A 81 -6.36 -6.32 -4.95
CA ASP A 81 -7.16 -7.42 -5.52
C ASP A 81 -6.29 -8.58 -6.05
N ALA A 82 -4.98 -8.55 -5.80
CA ALA A 82 -4.03 -9.62 -6.09
C ALA A 82 -2.92 -9.65 -5.02
N PRO A 83 -2.19 -10.77 -4.87
CA PRO A 83 -1.02 -10.80 -4.00
C PRO A 83 0.00 -9.71 -4.34
N PHE A 84 0.57 -9.13 -3.29
CA PHE A 84 1.65 -8.15 -3.37
C PHE A 84 2.65 -8.41 -2.24
N THR A 85 3.90 -8.01 -2.43
CA THR A 85 4.90 -7.92 -1.37
C THR A 85 5.05 -6.49 -0.90
N MET A 86 5.43 -6.33 0.35
CA MET A 86 5.74 -5.06 0.97
C MET A 86 7.12 -5.17 1.60
N ASP A 87 8.00 -4.26 1.22
CA ASP A 87 9.39 -4.17 1.63
C ASP A 87 9.65 -2.78 2.23
N ASP A 88 10.59 -2.70 3.17
CA ASP A 88 11.04 -1.44 3.77
C ASP A 88 9.88 -0.53 4.23
N PHE A 89 9.03 -1.03 5.13
CA PHE A 89 8.00 -0.20 5.77
C PHE A 89 8.66 0.91 6.62
N PHE A 90 8.25 2.16 6.43
CA PHE A 90 8.75 3.31 7.17
C PHE A 90 7.64 4.24 7.63
N CYS A 91 7.88 4.92 8.75
CA CYS A 91 6.99 5.94 9.31
C CYS A 91 7.81 7.03 10.00
N GLY A 92 7.35 8.28 9.88
CA GLY A 92 7.99 9.49 10.43
C GLY A 92 6.99 10.52 10.92
#